data_AF-A0A3D4WBD0-F1
#
_entry.id   AF-A0A3D4WBD0-F1
#
_cell.length_a   1.000
_cell.length_b   1.000
_cell.length_c   1.000
_cell.angle_alpha   90.00
_cell.angle_beta   90.00
_cell.angle_gamma   90.00
#
_symmetry.space_group_name_H-M   'P 1'
#
loop_
_entity.id
_entity.type
_entity.pdbx_description
1 polymer ?
#
loop_
_entity_poly.entity_id
_entity_poly.type
_entity_poly.pdbx_seq_one_letter_code
_entity_poly.pdbx_strand_id
1 'polypeptide(L)'
;MNCIGSGGNINKITKLYGHALNNIITFDQLVFAYKQLNNMSLTARIEKMGLRPDRADVIVPAARIFVRILKWTGIGTVIAPKIGLADGLVLLQYKEMKEKGLI
;
A
#
# COMPACT_ATOMS: atom_id res chain seq x y z
N MET A 1 -13.09 0.41 -14.12
CA MET A 1 -13.12 0.06 -12.68
C MET A 1 -11.78 0.46 -12.09
N ASN A 2 -11.76 1.13 -10.94
CA ASN A 2 -10.53 1.65 -10.32
C ASN A 2 -10.23 0.86 -9.05
N CYS A 3 -8.96 0.49 -8.81
CA CYS A 3 -8.52 -0.11 -7.55
C CYS A 3 -7.80 0.96 -6.71
N ILE A 4 -8.29 1.18 -5.50
CA ILE A 4 -7.65 2.05 -4.51
C ILE A 4 -7.15 1.17 -3.37
N GLY A 5 -5.85 1.24 -3.09
CA GLY A 5 -5.22 0.50 -2.00
C GLY A 5 -4.71 1.47 -0.94
N SER A 6 -5.22 1.39 0.27
CA SER A 6 -4.69 2.15 1.42
C SER A 6 -3.95 1.23 2.40
N GLY A 7 -3.06 1.81 3.20
CA GLY A 7 -2.33 1.11 4.25
C GLY A 7 -0.82 1.03 4.06
N GLY A 8 -0.12 0.61 5.11
CA GLY A 8 1.34 0.70 5.18
C GLY A 8 2.08 -0.12 4.11
N ASN A 9 1.60 -1.33 3.81
CA ASN A 9 2.27 -2.23 2.87
C ASN A 9 2.15 -1.74 1.42
N ILE A 10 0.95 -1.40 0.96
CA ILE A 10 0.77 -0.89 -0.41
C ILE A 10 1.48 0.45 -0.61
N ASN A 11 1.50 1.32 0.41
CA ASN A 11 2.26 2.57 0.36
C ASN A 11 3.76 2.31 0.21
N LYS A 12 4.31 1.36 0.97
CA LYS A 12 5.74 1.03 0.90
C LYS A 12 6.10 0.33 -0.42
N ILE A 13 5.25 -0.60 -0.90
CA ILE A 13 5.45 -1.27 -2.19
C ILE A 13 5.39 -0.24 -3.33
N THR A 14 4.39 0.64 -3.35
CA THR A 14 4.26 1.68 -4.37
C THR A 14 5.42 2.67 -4.33
N LYS A 15 5.94 3.01 -3.14
CA LYS A 15 7.14 3.86 -3.00
C LYS A 15 8.41 3.19 -3.55
N LEU A 16 8.53 1.87 -3.42
CA LEU A 16 9.71 1.12 -3.83
C LEU A 16 9.69 0.72 -5.32
N TYR A 17 8.51 0.42 -5.87
CA TYR A 17 8.36 -0.22 -7.17
C TYR A 17 7.43 0.52 -8.15
N GLY A 18 6.61 1.45 -7.66
CA GLY A 18 5.63 2.18 -8.46
C GLY A 18 6.10 3.60 -8.84
N HIS A 19 5.17 4.37 -9.39
CA HIS A 19 5.38 5.78 -9.72
C HIS A 19 5.17 6.64 -8.47
N ALA A 20 6.28 7.00 -7.81
CA ALA A 20 6.25 7.73 -6.53
C ALA A 20 5.53 9.09 -6.58
N LEU A 21 5.54 9.78 -7.74
CA LEU A 21 4.86 11.07 -7.91
C LEU A 21 3.33 10.94 -7.89
N ASN A 22 2.81 9.91 -8.55
CA ASN A 22 1.36 9.73 -8.70
C ASN A 22 0.78 8.72 -7.70
N ASN A 23 1.65 8.06 -6.91
CA ASN A 23 1.30 6.94 -6.04
C ASN A 23 0.51 5.85 -6.77
N ILE A 24 0.95 5.50 -7.97
CA ILE A 24 0.33 4.44 -8.78
C ILE A 24 1.31 3.28 -8.94
N ILE A 25 0.81 2.06 -8.86
CA ILE A 25 1.57 0.86 -9.22
C ILE A 25 0.77 0.01 -10.20
N THR A 26 1.43 -0.43 -11.28
CA THR A 26 0.84 -1.30 -12.30
C THR A 26 0.87 -2.76 -11.85
N PHE A 27 0.04 -3.60 -12.47
CA PHE A 27 0.03 -5.04 -12.23
C PHE A 27 1.41 -5.67 -12.44
N ASP A 28 2.10 -5.32 -13.53
CA ASP A 28 3.42 -5.87 -13.84
C ASP A 28 4.48 -5.46 -12.81
N GLN A 29 4.48 -4.20 -12.39
CA GLN A 29 5.33 -3.71 -11.30
C GLN A 29 5.05 -4.45 -9.99
N LEU A 30 3.78 -4.72 -9.70
CA LEU A 30 3.37 -5.43 -8.49
C LEU A 30 3.79 -6.91 -8.52
N VAL A 31 3.68 -7.57 -9.66
CA VAL A 31 4.17 -8.94 -9.88
C VAL A 31 5.69 -8.99 -9.74
N PHE A 32 6.40 -8.02 -10.33
CA PHE A 32 7.85 -7.88 -10.16
C PHE A 32 8.24 -7.68 -8.69
N ALA A 33 7.56 -6.76 -7.99
CA ALA A 33 7.77 -6.51 -6.58
C ALA A 33 7.58 -7.78 -5.74
N TYR A 34 6.49 -8.52 -5.98
CA TYR A 34 6.24 -9.79 -5.30
C TYR A 34 7.37 -10.80 -5.53
N LYS A 35 7.80 -10.99 -6.78
CA LYS A 35 8.89 -11.93 -7.12
C LYS A 35 10.20 -11.55 -6.44
N GLN A 36 10.59 -10.28 -6.50
CA GLN A 36 11.82 -9.81 -5.84
C GLN A 36 11.74 -9.99 -4.32
N LEU A 37 10.67 -9.52 -3.69
CA LEU A 37 10.50 -9.63 -2.24
C LEU A 37 10.49 -11.09 -1.76
N ASN A 38 9.86 -11.99 -2.53
CA ASN A 38 9.77 -13.41 -2.20
C ASN A 38 11.11 -14.15 -2.34
N ASN A 39 12.00 -13.67 -3.23
CA ASN A 39 13.33 -14.24 -3.41
C ASN A 39 14.36 -13.68 -2.41
N MET A 40 13.99 -12.71 -1.59
CA MET A 40 14.86 -12.13 -0.55
C MET A 40 14.57 -12.75 0.82
N SER A 41 15.65 -13.09 1.53
CA SER A 41 15.56 -13.44 2.96
C SER A 41 14.98 -12.27 3.76
N LEU A 42 14.44 -12.56 4.94
CA LEU A 42 13.93 -11.52 5.85
C LEU A 42 15.02 -10.48 6.17
N THR A 43 16.23 -10.93 6.50
CA THR A 43 17.39 -10.07 6.77
C THR A 43 17.74 -9.20 5.57
N ALA A 44 17.78 -9.77 4.36
CA ALA A 44 18.07 -9.00 3.15
C ALA A 44 16.99 -7.93 2.89
N ARG A 45 15.71 -8.23 3.16
CA ARG A 45 14.62 -7.25 3.07
C ARG A 45 14.82 -6.08 4.05
N ILE A 46 15.27 -6.37 5.27
CA ILE A 46 15.54 -5.34 6.28
C ILE A 46 16.72 -4.46 5.84
N GLU A 47 17.87 -5.08 5.57
CA GLU A 47 19.14 -4.38 5.33
C GLU A 47 19.19 -3.69 3.97
N LYS A 48 18.83 -4.40 2.89
CA LYS A 48 18.96 -3.87 1.52
C LYS A 48 17.82 -2.95 1.13
N MET A 49 16.62 -3.13 1.70
CA MET A 49 15.44 -2.33 1.35
C MET A 49 15.03 -1.31 2.40
N GLY A 50 15.73 -1.26 3.55
CA GLY A 50 15.39 -0.37 4.65
C GLY A 50 13.97 -0.61 5.17
N LEU A 51 13.55 -1.88 5.24
CA LEU A 51 12.28 -2.28 5.83
C LEU A 51 12.45 -2.45 7.33
N ARG A 52 11.47 -1.98 8.10
CA ARG A 52 11.41 -2.32 9.53
C ARG A 52 11.17 -3.83 9.68
N PRO A 53 11.70 -4.49 10.73
CA PRO A 53 11.59 -5.94 10.89
C PRO A 53 10.15 -6.46 10.83
N ASP A 54 9.23 -5.79 11.54
CA ASP A 54 7.78 -6.08 11.53
C ASP A 54 7.18 -6.02 10.12
N ARG A 55 7.61 -5.05 9.31
CA ARG A 55 7.13 -4.89 7.93
C ARG A 55 7.78 -5.88 6.98
N ALA A 56 9.07 -6.14 7.17
CA ALA A 56 9.81 -7.05 6.30
C ALA A 56 9.18 -8.44 6.31
N ASP A 57 8.63 -8.88 7.44
CA ASP A 57 7.93 -10.16 7.58
C ASP A 57 6.61 -10.19 6.78
N VAL A 58 5.80 -9.13 6.90
CA VAL A 58 4.43 -9.11 6.32
C VAL A 58 4.33 -8.56 4.89
N ILE A 59 5.39 -7.95 4.34
CA ILE A 59 5.31 -7.29 3.02
C ILE A 59 5.12 -8.27 1.85
N VAL A 60 5.71 -9.47 1.93
CA VAL A 60 5.57 -10.53 0.91
C VAL A 60 4.13 -11.05 0.82
N PRO A 61 3.48 -11.48 1.93
CA PRO A 61 2.08 -11.91 1.85
C PRO A 61 1.16 -10.77 1.42
N ALA A 62 1.43 -9.52 1.82
CA ALA A 62 0.67 -8.36 1.34
C ALA A 62 0.78 -8.17 -0.18
N ALA A 63 1.99 -8.20 -0.74
CA ALA A 63 2.20 -8.10 -2.20
C ALA A 63 1.46 -9.22 -2.94
N ARG A 64 1.48 -10.45 -2.42
CA ARG A 64 0.74 -11.59 -2.98
C ARG A 64 -0.77 -11.36 -3.00
N ILE A 65 -1.34 -10.76 -1.94
CA ILE A 65 -2.77 -10.42 -1.88
C ILE A 65 -3.13 -9.43 -2.99
N PHE A 66 -2.37 -8.34 -3.14
CA PHE A 66 -2.65 -7.36 -4.20
C PHE A 66 -2.54 -7.97 -5.60
N VAL A 67 -1.55 -8.82 -5.86
CA VAL A 67 -1.40 -9.52 -7.16
C VAL A 67 -2.64 -10.37 -7.45
N ARG A 68 -3.15 -11.09 -6.45
CA ARG A 68 -4.37 -11.91 -6.60
C ARG A 68 -5.61 -11.05 -6.86
N ILE A 69 -5.78 -9.95 -6.13
CA ILE A 69 -6.90 -9.02 -6.34
C ILE A 69 -6.90 -8.49 -7.77
N LEU A 70 -5.75 -8.02 -8.27
CA LEU A 70 -5.67 -7.46 -9.63
C LEU A 70 -5.92 -8.54 -10.69
N LYS A 71 -5.36 -9.75 -10.47
CA LYS A 71 -5.59 -10.89 -11.37
C LYS A 71 -7.06 -11.28 -11.44
N TRP A 72 -7.78 -11.33 -10.31
CA TRP A 72 -9.19 -11.73 -10.27
C TRP A 72 -10.12 -10.65 -10.81
N THR A 73 -9.76 -9.38 -10.64
CA THR A 73 -10.59 -8.25 -11.08
C THR A 73 -10.29 -7.79 -12.50
N GLY A 74 -9.17 -8.22 -13.09
CA GLY A 74 -8.70 -7.73 -14.39
C GLY A 74 -8.23 -6.26 -14.37
N ILE A 75 -8.00 -5.68 -13.19
CA ILE A 75 -7.57 -4.29 -13.05
C ILE A 75 -6.05 -4.18 -13.26
N GLY A 76 -5.64 -3.25 -14.13
CA GLY A 76 -4.22 -3.06 -14.48
C GLY A 76 -3.40 -2.23 -13.49
N THR A 77 -4.03 -1.48 -12.58
CA THR A 77 -3.33 -0.51 -11.69
C THR A 77 -3.98 -0.38 -10.32
N VAL A 78 -3.17 -0.16 -9.29
CA VAL A 78 -3.59 0.31 -7.96
C VAL A 78 -3.18 1.76 -7.77
N ILE A 79 -4.11 2.58 -7.30
CA ILE A 79 -3.83 3.92 -6.78
C ILE A 79 -3.67 3.82 -5.27
N ALA A 80 -2.52 4.24 -4.74
CA ALA A 80 -2.16 4.12 -3.32
C ALA A 80 -2.06 5.50 -2.65
N PRO A 81 -3.18 6.19 -2.40
CA PRO A 81 -3.15 7.51 -1.78
C PRO A 81 -2.56 7.41 -0.37
N LYS A 82 -1.81 8.44 0.03
CA LYS A 82 -1.23 8.55 1.37
C LYS A 82 -2.26 9.02 2.40
N ILE A 83 -3.34 8.27 2.51
CA ILE A 83 -4.40 8.43 3.51
C ILE A 83 -4.60 7.11 4.25
N GLY A 84 -4.93 7.21 5.53
CA GLY A 84 -5.19 6.08 6.41
C GLY A 84 -6.41 6.28 7.28
N LEU A 85 -6.65 5.30 8.16
CA LEU A 85 -7.78 5.32 9.09
C LEU A 85 -7.77 6.55 10.00
N ALA A 86 -6.60 6.94 10.49
CA ALA A 86 -6.43 8.10 11.37
C ALA A 86 -6.93 9.39 10.68
N ASP A 87 -6.60 9.59 9.41
CA ASP A 87 -7.09 10.75 8.64
C ASP A 87 -8.62 10.75 8.54
N GLY A 88 -9.20 9.56 8.30
CA GLY A 88 -10.65 9.38 8.26
C GLY A 88 -11.33 9.69 9.60
N LEU A 89 -10.74 9.27 10.72
CA LEU A 89 -11.26 9.56 12.06
C LEU A 89 -11.21 11.05 12.40
N VAL A 90 -10.11 11.72 12.05
CA VAL A 90 -9.97 13.18 12.24
C VAL A 90 -11.04 13.93 11.44
N LEU A 91 -11.23 13.57 10.17
CA LEU A 91 -12.25 14.18 9.31
C LEU A 91 -13.67 13.92 9.83
N LEU A 92 -13.95 12.71 10.31
CA LEU A 92 -15.23 12.36 10.91
C LEU A 92 -15.51 13.20 12.15
N GLN A 93 -14.55 13.27 13.08
CA GLN A 93 -14.66 14.06 14.30
C GLN A 93 -14.85 15.54 13.99
N TYR A 94 -14.10 16.09 13.03
CA TYR A 94 -14.25 17.47 12.58
C TYR A 94 -15.67 17.74 12.07
N LYS A 95 -16.19 16.84 11.23
CA LYS A 95 -17.55 16.96 10.68
C LYS A 95 -18.61 16.95 11.78
N GLU A 96 -18.50 16.03 12.73
CA GLU A 96 -19.43 15.95 13.87
C GLU A 96 -19.39 17.20 14.75
N MET A 97 -18.21 17.75 15.02
CA MET A 97 -18.07 18.98 15.81
C MET A 97 -18.70 20.17 15.10
N LYS A 98 -18.53 20.26 13.78
CA LYS A 98 -19.13 21.31 12.94
C LYS A 98 -20.66 21.20 12.89
N GLU A 99 -21.21 19.99 12.75
CA GLU A 99 -22.66 19.75 12.77
C GLU A 99 -23.29 20.09 14.13
N LYS A 100 -22.54 19.90 15.23
CA LYS A 100 -22.96 20.28 16.59
C LYS A 100 -22.74 21.77 16.91
N GLY A 101 -22.18 22.56 15.99
CA GLY A 101 -21.86 23.97 16.22
C GLY A 101 -20.77 24.21 17.27
N LEU A 102 -19.94 23.20 17.55
CA LEU A 102 -18.82 23.30 18.49
C LEU A 102 -17.60 23.99 17.86
N ILE A 103 -17.51 23.96 16.52
CA ILE A 103 -16.55 24.66 15.65
C ILE A 103 -17.21 25.07 14.34
#